data_AF-A0A957I327-F1
#
_entry.id   AF-A0A957I327-F1
#
_cell.length_a   1.000
_cell.length_b   1.000
_cell.length_c   1.000
_cell.angle_alpha   90.00
_cell.angle_beta   90.00
_cell.angle_gamma   90.00
#
_symmetry.space_group_name_H-M   'P 1'
#
loop_
_entity.id
_entity.type
_entity.pdbx_description
1 polymer ?
#
loop_
_entity_poly.entity_id
_entity_poly.type
_entity_poly.pdbx_seq_one_letter_code
_entity_poly.pdbx_strand_id
1 'polypeptide(L)'
;MNDSLMKELADVNEKIARLEAVRGLLPDEQLAARLAPLRQQKKALEAELAAMPGVSYQAQIKGSGAAAQGPGAKALGQGAVDVSGGKVAGSIVTGEVKAGGDFAGGDKITTSYGGARMDEAGKAELAKLLQELQQKLQQVPAEKQEEAEAVATLAAELVQKAQAEKPNRTAIQISGEGLQKAAQNLAAVMPIVLTMAGQIVAAINRSFPA
;
A
#
# COMPACT_ATOMS: atom_id res chain seq x y z
N MET A 1 -26.26 -19.31 32.60
CA MET A 1 -27.36 -19.01 31.66
C MET A 1 -26.84 -18.81 30.24
N ASN A 2 -25.78 -18.02 30.03
CA ASN A 2 -25.16 -17.79 28.71
C ASN A 2 -24.70 -19.07 27.97
N ASP A 3 -24.07 -20.01 28.66
CA ASP A 3 -23.57 -21.23 28.01
C ASP A 3 -24.68 -22.12 27.44
N SER A 4 -25.87 -22.10 28.05
CA SER A 4 -27.02 -22.86 27.58
C SER A 4 -27.56 -22.29 26.27
N LEU A 5 -27.70 -20.96 26.19
CA LEU A 5 -28.18 -20.26 24.99
C LEU A 5 -27.17 -20.37 23.84
N MET A 6 -25.87 -20.30 24.14
CA MET A 6 -24.81 -20.48 23.14
C MET A 6 -24.81 -21.90 22.56
N LYS A 7 -25.01 -22.92 23.40
CA LYS A 7 -25.13 -24.30 22.96
C LYS A 7 -26.38 -24.49 22.10
N GLU A 8 -27.49 -23.89 22.48
CA GLU A 8 -28.75 -23.97 21.74
C GLU A 8 -28.66 -23.27 20.37
N LEU A 9 -27.97 -22.13 20.29
CA LEU A 9 -27.67 -21.44 19.04
C LEU A 9 -26.77 -22.27 18.12
N ALA A 10 -25.76 -22.94 18.68
CA ALA A 10 -24.88 -23.85 17.94
C ALA A 10 -25.67 -25.03 17.35
N ASP A 11 -26.53 -25.68 18.14
CA ASP A 11 -27.40 -26.77 17.69
C ASP A 11 -28.36 -26.34 16.57
N VAL A 12 -28.93 -25.14 16.66
CA VAL A 12 -29.80 -24.59 15.60
C VAL A 12 -29.00 -24.33 14.31
N ASN A 13 -27.80 -23.78 14.41
CA ASN A 13 -26.92 -23.56 13.26
C ASN A 13 -26.53 -24.88 12.58
N GLU A 14 -26.25 -25.93 13.36
CA GLU A 14 -25.92 -27.24 12.80
C GLU A 14 -27.12 -27.86 12.07
N LYS A 15 -28.32 -27.75 12.63
CA LYS A 15 -29.56 -28.24 11.98
C LYS A 15 -29.82 -27.51 10.66
N ILE A 16 -29.60 -26.19 10.62
CA ILE A 16 -29.70 -25.39 9.39
C ILE A 16 -28.68 -25.89 8.36
N ALA A 17 -27.41 -26.03 8.75
CA ALA A 17 -26.35 -26.48 7.85
C ALA A 17 -26.62 -27.89 7.29
N ARG A 18 -27.13 -28.82 8.11
CA ARG A 18 -27.53 -30.16 7.66
C ARG A 18 -28.69 -30.12 6.67
N LEU A 19 -29.68 -29.26 6.89
CA LEU A 19 -30.80 -29.07 5.96
C LEU A 19 -30.35 -28.41 4.65
N GLU A 20 -29.44 -27.44 4.71
CA GLU A 20 -28.88 -26.81 3.51
C GLU A 20 -27.96 -27.77 2.74
N ALA A 21 -27.30 -28.73 3.40
CA ALA A 21 -26.51 -29.75 2.73
C ALA A 21 -27.36 -30.75 1.91
N VAL A 22 -28.64 -30.93 2.27
CA VAL A 22 -29.58 -31.78 1.50
C VAL A 22 -30.38 -30.99 0.45
N ARG A 23 -29.94 -29.77 0.10
CA ARG A 23 -30.56 -28.87 -0.89
C ARG A 23 -30.65 -29.41 -2.33
N GLY A 24 -30.12 -30.59 -2.61
CA GLY A 24 -30.33 -31.31 -3.88
C GLY A 24 -31.27 -32.52 -3.80
N LEU A 25 -31.74 -32.88 -2.61
CA LEU A 25 -32.54 -34.10 -2.36
C LEU A 25 -34.00 -33.80 -2.00
N LEU A 26 -34.30 -32.58 -1.57
CA LEU A 26 -35.66 -32.13 -1.31
C LEU A 26 -36.06 -30.99 -2.28
N PRO A 27 -37.34 -30.88 -2.64
CA PRO A 27 -37.86 -29.71 -3.34
C PRO A 27 -37.61 -28.45 -2.53
N ASP A 28 -37.18 -27.37 -3.19
CA ASP A 28 -36.82 -26.09 -2.57
C ASP A 28 -37.93 -25.54 -1.64
N GLU A 29 -39.19 -25.78 -1.99
CA GLU A 29 -40.35 -25.35 -1.20
C GLU A 29 -40.44 -26.07 0.16
N GLN A 30 -40.17 -27.37 0.20
CA GLN A 30 -40.15 -28.14 1.45
C GLN A 30 -38.93 -27.81 2.31
N LEU A 31 -37.80 -27.52 1.66
CA LEU A 31 -36.58 -27.09 2.34
C LEU A 31 -36.75 -25.71 2.97
N ALA A 32 -37.34 -24.76 2.23
CA ALA A 32 -37.68 -23.44 2.74
C ALA A 32 -38.67 -23.50 3.90
N ALA A 33 -39.71 -24.35 3.80
CA ALA A 33 -40.68 -24.55 4.88
C ALA A 33 -40.03 -25.10 6.16
N ARG A 34 -39.00 -25.95 6.04
CA ARG A 34 -38.24 -26.49 7.18
C ARG A 34 -37.18 -25.54 7.73
N LEU A 35 -36.59 -24.70 6.88
CA LEU A 35 -35.57 -23.72 7.28
C LEU A 35 -36.15 -22.46 7.92
N ALA A 36 -37.35 -22.03 7.48
CA ALA A 36 -38.02 -20.84 8.00
C ALA A 36 -38.15 -20.80 9.53
N PRO A 37 -38.67 -21.85 10.21
CA PRO A 37 -38.79 -21.84 11.67
C PRO A 37 -37.42 -21.86 12.37
N LEU A 38 -36.42 -22.55 11.82
CA LEU A 38 -35.07 -22.59 12.41
C LEU A 38 -34.36 -21.24 12.31
N ARG A 39 -34.53 -20.51 11.20
CA ARG A 39 -33.98 -19.16 11.04
C ARG A 39 -34.66 -18.16 11.97
N GLN A 40 -35.97 -18.32 12.21
CA GLN A 40 -36.68 -17.53 13.22
C GLN A 40 -36.18 -17.85 14.64
N GLN A 41 -36.01 -19.12 14.99
CA GLN A 41 -35.49 -19.54 16.29
C GLN A 41 -34.06 -19.02 16.53
N LYS A 42 -33.19 -19.10 15.52
CA LYS A 42 -31.85 -18.51 15.55
C LYS A 42 -31.91 -17.02 15.85
N LYS A 43 -32.75 -16.27 15.11
CA LYS A 43 -32.89 -14.83 15.28
C LYS A 43 -33.42 -14.45 16.66
N ALA A 44 -34.34 -15.24 17.22
CA ALA A 44 -34.85 -15.04 18.57
C ALA A 44 -33.75 -15.26 19.62
N LEU A 45 -32.98 -16.34 19.52
CA LEU A 45 -31.86 -16.64 20.43
C LEU A 45 -30.75 -15.58 20.34
N GLU A 46 -30.43 -15.09 19.13
CA GLU A 46 -29.46 -14.00 18.93
C GLU A 46 -29.95 -12.68 19.54
N ALA A 47 -31.24 -12.36 19.41
CA ALA A 47 -31.84 -11.17 20.01
C ALA A 47 -31.86 -11.26 21.54
N GLU A 48 -32.13 -12.45 22.09
CA GLU A 48 -32.10 -12.69 23.54
C GLU A 48 -30.67 -12.59 24.10
N LEU A 49 -29.68 -13.12 23.37
CA LEU A 49 -28.26 -12.93 23.71
C LEU A 49 -27.84 -11.45 23.68
N ALA A 50 -28.33 -10.70 22.69
CA ALA A 50 -28.02 -9.28 22.53
C ALA A 50 -28.71 -8.38 23.58
N ALA A 51 -29.83 -8.84 24.14
CA ALA A 51 -30.59 -8.13 25.17
C ALA A 51 -30.04 -8.34 26.59
N MET A 52 -29.09 -9.26 26.80
CA MET A 52 -28.48 -9.48 28.12
C MET A 52 -27.44 -8.40 28.46
N PRO A 53 -27.66 -7.58 29.50
CA PRO A 53 -26.69 -6.57 29.93
C PRO A 53 -25.49 -7.22 30.62
N GLY A 54 -24.28 -6.87 30.17
CA GLY A 54 -23.03 -7.25 30.84
C GLY A 54 -22.18 -8.31 30.14
N VAL A 55 -22.57 -8.81 28.96
CA VAL A 55 -21.69 -9.68 28.16
C VAL A 55 -20.81 -8.79 27.27
N SER A 56 -19.75 -8.24 27.85
CA SER A 56 -18.67 -7.65 27.06
C SER A 56 -18.07 -8.75 26.20
N TYR A 57 -18.34 -8.72 24.90
CA TYR A 57 -17.74 -9.61 23.93
C TYR A 57 -16.22 -9.43 23.95
N GLN A 58 -15.51 -10.29 24.67
CA GLN A 58 -14.11 -10.57 24.35
C GLN A 58 -14.12 -11.53 23.17
N ALA A 59 -14.20 -10.97 21.96
CA ALA A 59 -13.79 -11.72 20.78
C ALA A 59 -12.30 -12.02 20.94
N GLN A 60 -11.94 -13.28 21.17
CA GLN A 60 -10.57 -13.73 20.88
C GLN A 60 -10.40 -13.66 19.36
N ILE A 61 -9.89 -12.52 18.88
CA ILE A 61 -9.63 -12.31 17.46
C ILE A 61 -8.40 -13.14 17.09
N LYS A 62 -8.63 -14.33 16.52
CA LYS A 62 -7.59 -15.11 15.86
C LYS A 62 -7.45 -14.61 14.42
N GLY A 63 -6.70 -13.52 14.26
CA GLY A 63 -6.44 -12.86 12.98
C GLY A 63 -6.02 -11.39 13.19
N SER A 64 -5.20 -10.86 12.28
CA SER A 64 -4.63 -9.50 12.27
C SER A 64 -5.68 -8.38 12.06
N GLY A 65 -6.70 -8.32 12.93
CA GLY A 65 -7.76 -7.31 12.92
C GLY A 65 -7.53 -6.22 13.96
N ALA A 66 -7.84 -4.97 13.62
CA ALA A 66 -7.65 -3.82 14.49
C ALA A 66 -8.52 -3.92 15.76
N ALA A 67 -7.95 -3.58 16.92
CA ALA A 67 -8.66 -3.51 18.19
C ALA A 67 -9.11 -2.07 18.46
N ALA A 68 -10.41 -1.89 18.74
CA ALA A 68 -11.00 -0.61 19.13
C ALA A 68 -11.42 -0.70 20.61
N GLN A 69 -10.86 0.14 21.47
CA GLN A 69 -11.16 0.13 22.91
C GLN A 69 -11.63 1.51 23.36
N GLY A 70 -12.89 1.61 23.80
CA GLY A 70 -13.48 2.82 24.38
C GLY A 70 -14.93 3.04 23.96
N PRO A 71 -15.70 3.85 24.72
CA PRO A 71 -17.06 4.23 24.35
C PRO A 71 -17.08 4.96 23.00
N GLY A 72 -17.81 4.42 22.02
CA GLY A 72 -17.94 5.00 20.68
C GLY A 72 -16.86 4.60 19.67
N ALA A 73 -15.87 3.77 20.06
CA ALA A 73 -14.88 3.25 19.11
C ALA A 73 -15.46 2.06 18.33
N LYS A 74 -15.32 2.07 17.00
CA LYS A 74 -15.86 1.01 16.11
C LYS A 74 -14.76 0.45 15.24
N ALA A 75 -14.48 -0.86 15.35
CA ALA A 75 -13.58 -1.54 14.42
C ALA A 75 -14.29 -1.70 13.06
N LEU A 76 -13.67 -1.19 11.99
CA LEU A 76 -14.22 -1.23 10.63
C LEU A 76 -13.65 -2.37 9.77
N GLY A 77 -12.84 -3.26 10.35
CA GLY A 77 -12.26 -4.42 9.66
C GLY A 77 -10.73 -4.47 9.79
N GLN A 78 -10.06 -5.10 8.83
CA GLN A 78 -8.59 -5.22 8.82
C GLN A 78 -7.94 -3.83 8.80
N GLY A 79 -7.30 -3.47 9.90
CA GLY A 79 -6.47 -2.26 10.01
C GLY A 79 -7.19 -0.94 10.25
N ALA A 80 -8.53 -0.91 10.40
CA ALA A 80 -9.28 0.35 10.53
C ALA A 80 -10.09 0.44 11.83
N VAL A 81 -9.95 1.57 12.53
CA VAL A 81 -10.77 1.95 13.70
C VAL A 81 -11.38 3.31 13.43
N ASP A 82 -12.70 3.40 13.56
CA ASP A 82 -13.45 4.65 13.55
C ASP A 82 -13.53 5.20 14.98
N VAL A 83 -13.03 6.42 15.15
CA VAL A 83 -13.05 7.19 16.40
C VAL A 83 -13.76 8.54 16.23
N SER A 84 -14.52 8.73 15.15
CA SER A 84 -15.18 9.99 14.78
C SER A 84 -16.14 10.54 15.86
N GLY A 85 -16.57 9.72 16.81
CA GLY A 85 -17.45 10.12 17.91
C GLY A 85 -16.77 10.42 19.25
N GLY A 86 -15.44 10.27 19.39
CA GLY A 86 -14.74 10.39 20.68
C GLY A 86 -13.54 11.32 20.64
N LYS A 87 -13.31 12.12 21.69
CA LYS A 87 -12.02 12.80 21.89
C LYS A 87 -10.95 11.75 22.15
N VAL A 88 -10.01 11.59 21.23
CA VAL A 88 -8.80 10.78 21.44
C VAL A 88 -7.87 11.55 22.39
N ALA A 89 -8.07 11.39 23.69
CA ALA A 89 -7.16 11.90 24.71
C ALA A 89 -6.11 10.83 25.00
N GLY A 90 -5.08 10.74 24.14
CA GLY A 90 -3.98 9.79 24.29
C GLY A 90 -2.94 9.92 23.19
N SER A 91 -1.70 9.52 23.49
CA SER A 91 -0.65 9.42 22.48
C SER A 91 -0.87 8.18 21.62
N ILE A 92 -0.96 8.34 20.30
CA ILE A 92 -1.05 7.22 19.36
C ILE A 92 0.35 6.61 19.24
N VAL A 93 0.60 5.51 19.95
CA VAL A 93 1.82 4.71 19.79
C VAL A 93 1.62 3.76 18.62
N THR A 94 1.79 4.26 17.40
CA THR A 94 2.03 3.38 16.25
C THR A 94 3.49 2.98 16.32
N GLY A 95 3.76 1.68 16.55
CA GLY A 95 5.12 1.18 16.39
C GLY A 95 5.59 1.48 14.97
N GLU A 96 6.56 2.38 14.81
CA GLU A 96 7.25 2.71 13.57
C GLU A 96 6.42 2.56 12.27
N VAL A 97 5.32 3.32 12.12
CA VAL A 97 4.66 3.45 10.82
C VAL A 97 4.47 4.91 10.46
N LYS A 98 4.96 5.26 9.26
CA LYS A 98 4.65 6.51 8.54
C LYS A 98 3.14 6.62 8.35
N ALA A 99 2.46 7.34 9.23
CA ALA A 99 1.06 7.72 9.04
C ALA A 99 0.98 8.84 7.99
N GLY A 100 0.64 8.46 6.75
CA GLY A 100 0.17 9.40 5.73
C GLY A 100 -1.33 9.62 5.91
N GLY A 101 -1.69 10.64 6.68
CA GLY A 101 -3.08 11.09 6.83
C GLY A 101 -3.10 12.62 6.79
N ASP A 102 -3.97 13.16 5.95
CA ASP A 102 -4.23 14.58 5.80
C ASP A 102 -4.91 15.12 7.07
N PHE A 103 -4.22 15.96 7.85
CA PHE A 103 -4.77 16.60 9.04
C PHE A 103 -5.26 18.00 8.65
N ALA A 104 -6.58 18.13 8.50
CA ALA A 104 -7.22 19.42 8.31
C ALA A 104 -7.11 20.26 9.58
N GLY A 105 -6.24 21.27 9.56
CA GLY A 105 -6.21 22.31 10.60
C GLY A 105 -4.83 22.93 10.83
N GLY A 106 -4.46 23.90 9.99
CA GLY A 106 -3.71 25.08 10.42
C GLY A 106 -2.24 24.95 10.81
N ASP A 107 -1.68 23.77 11.02
CA ASP A 107 -0.25 23.63 11.24
C ASP A 107 0.49 23.52 9.91
N LYS A 108 1.49 24.40 9.71
CA LYS A 108 2.57 24.14 8.75
C LYS A 108 3.30 22.91 9.24
N ILE A 109 2.79 21.73 8.88
CA ILE A 109 3.58 20.51 8.88
C ILE A 109 4.63 20.76 7.82
N THR A 110 5.81 21.20 8.27
CA THR A 110 7.03 21.01 7.51
C THR A 110 7.25 19.50 7.56
N THR A 111 6.51 18.76 6.74
CA THR A 111 6.61 17.30 6.67
C THR A 111 7.96 17.03 6.04
N SER A 112 9.00 17.04 6.87
CA SER A 112 10.24 16.33 6.61
C SER A 112 9.88 14.86 6.64
N TYR A 113 9.22 14.40 5.58
CA TYR A 113 9.52 13.08 5.08
C TYR A 113 11.05 13.08 4.97
N GLY A 114 11.73 12.24 5.75
CA GLY A 114 13.03 11.71 5.37
C GLY A 114 12.89 10.88 4.08
N GLY A 115 12.20 11.39 3.07
CA GLY A 115 12.49 11.04 1.70
C GLY A 115 13.83 11.70 1.46
N ALA A 116 14.83 10.90 1.12
CA ALA A 116 16.07 11.44 0.61
C ALA A 116 15.70 12.31 -0.60
N ARG A 117 15.47 13.61 -0.38
CA ARG A 117 15.37 14.58 -1.45
C ARG A 117 16.81 14.81 -1.84
N MET A 118 17.09 14.70 -3.13
CA MET A 118 18.35 15.19 -3.65
C MET A 118 18.55 16.61 -3.13
N ASP A 119 19.65 16.80 -2.43
CA ASP A 119 20.11 18.10 -2.00
C ASP A 119 20.46 18.94 -3.23
N GLU A 120 20.58 20.25 -3.03
CA GLU A 120 20.85 21.17 -4.13
C GLU A 120 22.20 20.87 -4.81
N ALA A 121 23.16 20.36 -4.03
CA ALA A 121 24.44 19.88 -4.54
C ALA A 121 24.28 18.65 -5.47
N GLY A 122 23.52 17.63 -5.08
CA GLY A 122 23.26 16.46 -5.92
C GLY A 122 22.47 16.79 -7.18
N LYS A 123 21.54 17.75 -7.12
CA LYS A 123 20.83 18.25 -8.31
C LYS A 123 21.77 18.98 -9.27
N ALA A 124 22.64 19.84 -8.74
CA ALA A 124 23.62 20.57 -9.55
C ALA A 124 24.63 19.61 -10.21
N GLU A 125 25.08 18.59 -9.48
CA GLU A 125 25.96 17.55 -10.02
C GLU A 125 25.27 16.76 -11.15
N LEU A 126 24.01 16.36 -10.97
CA LEU A 126 23.25 15.68 -12.02
C LEU A 126 23.02 16.56 -13.26
N ALA A 127 22.66 17.82 -13.07
CA ALA A 127 22.46 18.75 -14.18
C ALA A 127 23.75 18.91 -14.99
N LYS A 128 24.90 18.99 -14.31
CA LYS A 128 26.22 19.05 -14.94
C LYS A 128 26.52 17.78 -15.73
N LEU A 129 26.35 16.60 -15.13
CA LEU A 129 26.57 15.31 -15.80
C LEU A 129 25.66 15.16 -17.03
N LEU A 130 24.40 15.59 -16.94
CA LEU A 130 23.46 15.56 -18.05
C LEU A 130 23.89 16.49 -19.19
N GLN A 131 24.34 17.71 -18.87
CA GLN A 131 24.86 18.65 -19.87
C GLN A 131 26.11 18.12 -20.56
N GLU A 132 27.08 17.59 -19.80
CA GLU A 132 28.28 17.00 -20.39
C GLU A 132 27.92 15.79 -21.26
N LEU A 133 26.96 14.95 -20.84
CA LEU A 133 26.48 13.82 -21.63
C LEU A 133 25.90 14.29 -22.97
N GLN A 134 25.01 15.29 -22.95
CA GLN A 134 24.42 15.86 -24.16
C GLN A 134 25.47 16.46 -25.11
N GLN A 135 26.46 17.18 -24.58
CA GLN A 135 27.57 17.72 -25.39
C GLN A 135 28.39 16.61 -26.07
N LYS A 136 28.63 15.50 -25.36
CA LYS A 136 29.33 14.34 -25.96
C LYS A 136 28.46 13.66 -27.01
N LEU A 137 27.16 13.53 -26.77
CA LEU A 137 26.22 12.90 -27.70
C LEU A 137 26.10 13.67 -29.03
N GLN A 138 26.39 14.97 -29.07
CA GLN A 138 26.48 15.73 -30.33
C GLN A 138 27.66 15.31 -31.23
N GLN A 139 28.65 14.61 -30.68
CA GLN A 139 29.82 14.11 -31.41
C GLN A 139 29.59 12.71 -31.97
N VAL A 140 28.40 12.13 -31.75
CA VAL A 140 28.03 10.81 -32.25
C VAL A 140 27.82 10.89 -33.78
N PRO A 141 28.36 9.93 -34.56
CA PRO A 141 28.13 9.88 -36.00
C PRO A 141 26.63 9.80 -36.35
N ALA A 142 26.25 10.35 -37.50
CA ALA A 142 24.85 10.44 -37.94
C ALA A 142 24.12 9.08 -37.97
N GLU A 143 24.84 8.01 -38.26
CA GLU A 143 24.36 6.62 -38.26
C GLU A 143 23.84 6.15 -36.88
N LYS A 144 24.21 6.87 -35.83
CA LYS A 144 23.96 6.55 -34.42
C LYS A 144 23.28 7.70 -33.67
N GLN A 145 22.84 8.74 -34.39
CA GLN A 145 22.18 9.91 -33.80
C GLN A 145 20.86 9.54 -33.09
N GLU A 146 20.07 8.64 -33.67
CA GLU A 146 18.80 8.20 -33.07
C GLU A 146 19.03 7.51 -31.71
N GLU A 147 20.07 6.68 -31.62
CA GLU A 147 20.48 6.02 -30.37
C GLU A 147 21.01 7.05 -29.35
N ALA A 148 21.73 8.08 -29.83
CA ALA A 148 22.21 9.17 -28.99
C ALA A 148 21.08 10.02 -28.41
N GLU A 149 20.06 10.35 -29.21
CA GLU A 149 18.87 11.07 -28.76
C GLU A 149 18.06 10.25 -27.75
N ALA A 150 17.94 8.95 -27.97
CA ALA A 150 17.29 8.04 -27.02
C ALA A 150 18.01 8.03 -25.66
N VAL A 151 19.34 7.98 -25.66
CA VAL A 151 20.15 8.06 -24.43
C VAL A 151 19.99 9.42 -23.74
N ALA A 152 20.03 10.53 -24.50
CA ALA A 152 19.85 11.87 -23.95
C ALA A 152 18.47 12.05 -23.30
N THR A 153 17.42 11.55 -23.96
CA THR A 153 16.04 11.62 -23.49
C THR A 153 15.86 10.78 -22.23
N LEU A 154 16.33 9.54 -22.22
CA LEU A 154 16.27 8.66 -21.04
C LEU A 154 17.04 9.25 -19.86
N ALA A 155 18.21 9.85 -20.09
CA ALA A 155 18.99 10.49 -19.04
C ALA A 155 18.23 11.69 -18.45
N ALA A 156 17.61 12.52 -19.28
CA ALA A 156 16.82 13.66 -18.82
C ALA A 156 15.59 13.22 -18.02
N GLU A 157 14.86 12.20 -18.49
CA GLU A 157 13.74 11.62 -17.76
C GLU A 157 14.15 11.04 -16.42
N LEU A 158 15.27 10.32 -16.37
CA LEU A 158 15.80 9.73 -15.14
C LEU A 158 16.12 10.82 -14.11
N VAL A 159 16.75 11.90 -14.55
CA VAL A 159 17.06 13.07 -13.71
C VAL A 159 15.76 13.74 -13.23
N GLN A 160 14.76 13.92 -14.09
CA GLN A 160 13.47 14.48 -13.69
C GLN A 160 12.74 13.59 -12.67
N LYS A 161 12.72 12.27 -12.88
CA LYS A 161 12.14 11.30 -11.95
C LYS A 161 12.86 11.29 -10.61
N ALA A 162 14.18 11.48 -10.61
CA ALA A 162 14.98 11.66 -9.39
C ALA A 162 14.71 12.99 -8.68
N GLN A 163 14.41 14.06 -9.42
CA GLN A 163 14.09 15.38 -8.86
C GLN A 163 12.63 15.54 -8.41
N ALA A 164 11.76 14.58 -8.74
CA ALA A 164 10.36 14.61 -8.37
C ALA A 164 10.17 14.73 -6.85
N GLU A 165 9.07 15.35 -6.42
CA GLU A 165 8.77 15.52 -4.99
C GLU A 165 8.68 14.20 -4.23
N LYS A 166 8.22 13.13 -4.91
CA LYS A 166 8.17 11.75 -4.43
C LYS A 166 8.83 10.83 -5.47
N PRO A 167 10.16 10.66 -5.41
CA PRO A 167 10.87 9.82 -6.36
C PRO A 167 10.49 8.35 -6.16
N ASN A 168 10.03 7.70 -7.24
CA ASN A 168 9.72 6.26 -7.24
C ASN A 168 11.01 5.48 -7.49
N ARG A 169 11.57 4.88 -6.43
CA ARG A 169 12.83 4.13 -6.48
C ARG A 169 12.84 3.05 -7.58
N THR A 170 11.77 2.25 -7.68
CA THR A 170 11.66 1.20 -8.69
C THR A 170 11.69 1.78 -10.11
N ALA A 171 10.98 2.89 -10.34
CA ALA A 171 10.97 3.55 -11.65
C ALA A 171 12.35 4.14 -12.02
N ILE A 172 13.05 4.72 -11.05
CA ILE A 172 14.40 5.26 -11.22
C ILE A 172 15.39 4.14 -11.54
N GLN A 173 15.32 3.01 -10.82
CA GLN A 173 16.20 1.87 -11.07
C GLN A 173 15.99 1.27 -12.47
N ILE A 174 14.73 1.04 -12.86
CA ILE A 174 14.38 0.56 -14.22
C ILE A 174 14.89 1.54 -15.29
N SER A 175 14.69 2.84 -15.07
CA SER A 175 15.15 3.87 -16.01
C SER A 175 16.67 3.96 -16.06
N GLY A 176 17.37 3.74 -14.94
CA GLY A 176 18.84 3.69 -14.86
C GLY A 176 19.42 2.48 -15.59
N GLU A 177 18.83 1.30 -15.44
CA GLU A 177 19.21 0.10 -16.19
C GLU A 177 18.93 0.27 -17.70
N GLY A 178 17.80 0.89 -18.05
CA GLY A 178 17.47 1.25 -19.44
C GLY A 178 18.49 2.21 -20.06
N LEU A 179 18.88 3.26 -19.32
CA LEU A 179 19.91 4.20 -19.75
C LEU A 179 21.26 3.50 -19.96
N GLN A 180 21.66 2.61 -19.05
CA GLN A 180 22.91 1.85 -19.20
C GLN A 180 22.90 0.94 -20.42
N LYS A 181 21.80 0.23 -20.69
CA LYS A 181 21.65 -0.61 -21.89
C LYS A 181 21.71 0.23 -23.17
N ALA A 182 21.03 1.36 -23.20
CA ALA A 182 21.07 2.28 -24.34
C ALA A 182 22.50 2.82 -24.56
N ALA A 183 23.20 3.16 -23.48
CA ALA A 183 24.60 3.59 -23.55
C ALA A 183 25.58 2.48 -23.97
N GLN A 184 25.29 1.20 -23.67
CA GLN A 184 26.10 0.06 -24.14
C GLN A 184 26.07 -0.07 -25.66
N ASN A 185 24.92 0.19 -26.30
CA ASN A 185 24.81 0.15 -27.76
C ASN A 185 25.69 1.21 -28.43
N LEU A 186 25.89 2.35 -27.76
CA LEU A 186 26.80 3.41 -28.20
C LEU A 186 28.25 3.20 -27.77
N ALA A 187 28.53 2.29 -26.82
CA ALA A 187 29.87 2.12 -26.26
C ALA A 187 30.91 1.67 -27.28
N ALA A 188 30.49 1.00 -28.35
CA ALA A 188 31.37 0.62 -29.47
C ALA A 188 31.93 1.83 -30.23
N VAL A 189 31.20 2.95 -30.23
CA VAL A 189 31.56 4.18 -30.96
C VAL A 189 32.05 5.27 -29.99
N MET A 190 31.43 5.37 -28.81
CA MET A 190 31.80 6.29 -27.75
C MET A 190 31.70 5.64 -26.37
N PRO A 191 32.79 5.01 -25.89
CA PRO A 191 32.84 4.37 -24.57
C PRO A 191 32.52 5.35 -23.42
N ILE A 192 32.81 6.63 -23.63
CA ILE A 192 32.60 7.69 -22.64
C ILE A 192 31.12 7.85 -22.26
N VAL A 193 30.18 7.55 -23.17
CA VAL A 193 28.73 7.63 -22.90
C VAL A 193 28.33 6.62 -21.84
N LEU A 194 28.88 5.40 -21.91
CA LEU A 194 28.63 4.36 -20.93
C LEU A 194 29.18 4.75 -19.55
N THR A 195 30.37 5.35 -19.51
CA THR A 195 30.95 5.87 -18.27
C THR A 195 30.06 6.95 -17.64
N MET A 196 29.57 7.90 -18.43
CA MET A 196 28.73 8.99 -17.95
C MET A 196 27.35 8.52 -17.52
N ALA A 197 26.73 7.60 -18.25
CA ALA A 197 25.49 6.94 -17.83
C ALA A 197 25.66 6.23 -16.48
N GLY A 198 26.79 5.53 -16.29
CA GLY A 198 27.14 4.92 -15.01
C GLY A 198 27.30 5.94 -13.88
N GLN A 199 27.96 7.07 -14.15
CA GLN A 199 28.13 8.16 -13.18
C GLN A 199 26.79 8.78 -12.76
N ILE A 200 25.87 9.00 -13.70
CA ILE A 200 24.51 9.51 -13.41
C ILE A 200 23.76 8.55 -12.50
N VAL A 201 23.75 7.25 -12.81
CA VAL A 201 23.08 6.23 -11.98
C VAL A 201 23.71 6.14 -10.58
N ALA A 202 25.04 6.21 -10.50
CA ALA A 202 25.75 6.20 -9.22
C ALA A 202 25.45 7.44 -8.36
N ALA A 203 25.40 8.63 -8.97
CA ALA A 203 25.06 9.89 -8.28
C ALA A 203 23.62 9.86 -7.74
N ILE A 204 22.69 9.30 -8.52
CA ILE A 204 21.31 9.06 -8.09
C ILE A 204 21.29 8.09 -6.90
N ASN A 205 21.89 6.91 -7.02
CA ASN A 205 21.89 5.91 -5.94
C ASN A 205 22.54 6.43 -4.65
N ARG A 206 23.59 7.25 -4.75
CA ARG A 206 24.21 7.92 -3.59
C ARG A 206 23.24 8.88 -2.89
N SER A 207 22.38 9.52 -3.67
CA SER A 207 21.39 10.48 -3.15
C SER A 207 20.14 9.79 -2.59
N PHE A 208 19.94 8.50 -2.86
CA PHE A 208 18.87 7.68 -2.31
C PHE A 208 19.44 6.42 -1.62
N PRO A 209 20.16 6.55 -0.48
CA PRO A 209 20.67 5.39 0.24
C PRO A 209 19.52 4.46 0.69
N ALA A 210 19.84 3.16 0.70
CA ALA A 210 18.89 2.06 0.97
C ALA A 210 18.12 2.28 2.28
#